data_AF-A0A7X4XP98-F1
#
_entry.id   AF-A0A7X4XP98-F1
#
_cell.length_a   1.000
_cell.length_b   1.000
_cell.length_c   1.000
_cell.angle_alpha   90.00
_cell.angle_beta   90.00
_cell.angle_gamma   90.00
#
_symmetry.space_group_name_H-M   'P 1'
#
loop_
_entity.id
_entity.type
_entity.pdbx_description
1 polymer ?
#
loop_
_entity_poly.entity_id
_entity_poly.type
_entity_poly.pdbx_seq_one_letter_code
_entity_poly.pdbx_strand_id
1 'polypeptide(L)' 'LKELTRGKRVDGEAMRDFIDGLALPQPEKDRLKQMTPASYIGYAIELTDKL' A
#
# COMPACT_ATOMS: atom_id res chain seq x y z
N LEU A 1 -6.45 5.99 -8.05
CA LEU A 1 -6.78 5.71 -6.62
C LEU A 1 -8.27 5.84 -6.31
N LYS A 2 -8.90 7.01 -6.50
CA LYS A 2 -10.36 7.17 -6.26
C LYS A 2 -11.22 6.16 -7.01
N GLU A 3 -10.79 5.73 -8.20
CA GLU A 3 -11.48 4.70 -8.99
C GLU A 3 -11.36 3.29 -8.39
N LEU A 4 -10.23 2.98 -7.72
CA LEU A 4 -9.99 1.69 -7.09
C LEU A 4 -10.81 1.53 -5.79
N THR A 5 -10.98 2.61 -5.04
CA THR A 5 -11.54 2.58 -3.68
C THR A 5 -13.00 3.04 -3.57
N ARG A 6 -13.58 3.58 -4.64
CA ARG A 6 -14.95 4.11 -4.57
C ARG A 6 -15.99 3.00 -4.59
N GLY A 7 -16.69 2.84 -3.46
CA GLY A 7 -17.82 1.91 -3.33
C GLY A 7 -17.43 0.43 -3.36
N LYS A 8 -16.13 0.11 -3.27
CA LYS A 8 -15.59 -1.25 -3.33
C LYS A 8 -14.62 -1.48 -2.17
N ARG A 9 -14.66 -2.67 -1.58
CA ARG A 9 -13.59 -3.12 -0.68
C ARG A 9 -12.39 -3.47 -1.56
N VAL A 10 -11.23 -2.97 -1.17
CA VAL A 10 -9.96 -3.30 -1.82
C VAL A 10 -9.24 -4.28 -0.92
N ASP A 11 -8.89 -5.43 -1.47
CA ASP A 11 -8.04 -6.43 -0.83
C ASP A 11 -6.60 -6.34 -1.36
N GLY A 12 -5.73 -7.22 -0.86
CA GLY A 12 -4.33 -7.22 -1.26
C GLY A 12 -4.11 -7.58 -2.73
N GLU A 13 -5.00 -8.36 -3.34
CA GLU A 13 -4.89 -8.77 -4.74
C GLU A 13 -5.25 -7.61 -5.67
N ALA A 14 -6.38 -6.96 -5.42
CA ALA A 14 -6.80 -5.77 -6.16
C ALA A 14 -5.77 -4.63 -6.07
N MET A 15 -5.03 -4.51 -4.96
CA MET A 15 -3.93 -3.55 -4.82
C MET A 15 -2.73 -3.93 -5.69
N ARG A 16 -2.35 -5.21 -5.75
CA ARG A 16 -1.24 -5.68 -6.59
C ARG A 16 -1.52 -5.48 -8.07
N ASP A 17 -2.73 -5.82 -8.51
CA ASP A 17 -3.17 -5.62 -9.90
C ASP A 17 -3.19 -4.13 -10.28
N PHE A 18 -3.63 -3.26 -9.36
CA PHE A 18 -3.57 -1.82 -9.57
C PHE A 18 -2.13 -1.33 -9.75
N ILE A 19 -1.19 -1.79 -8.93
CA ILE A 19 0.23 -1.43 -9.02
C ILE A 19 0.83 -1.89 -10.37
N ASP A 20 0.44 -3.07 -10.85
CA ASP A 20 0.90 -3.59 -12.14
C ASP A 20 0.43 -2.75 -13.33
N GLY A 21 -0.76 -2.16 -13.25
CA GLY A 21 -1.30 -1.23 -14.24
C GLY A 21 -0.63 0.15 -14.28
N LEU A 22 0.24 0.49 -13.34
CA LEU A 22 0.91 1.80 -13.32
C LEU A 22 2.05 1.86 -14.35
N ALA A 23 2.20 3.00 -15.02
CA ALA A 23 3.34 3.30 -15.89
C ALA A 23 4.58 3.71 -15.06
N LEU A 24 5.04 2.81 -14.18
CA LEU A 24 6.19 3.00 -13.31
C LEU A 24 7.32 2.01 -13.64
N PRO A 25 8.59 2.35 -13.34
CA PRO A 25 9.68 1.39 -13.42
C PRO A 25 9.44 0.16 -12.53
N GLN A 26 9.90 -1.01 -12.97
CA GLN A 26 9.80 -2.26 -12.20
C GLN A 26 10.26 -2.17 -10.74
N PRO A 27 11.42 -1.55 -10.41
CA PRO A 27 11.85 -1.48 -9.01
C PRO A 27 10.88 -0.70 -8.11
N GLU A 28 10.19 0.31 -8.65
CA GLU A 28 9.18 1.05 -7.90
C GLU A 28 7.91 0.22 -7.70
N LYS A 29 7.51 -0.57 -8.70
CA LYS A 29 6.39 -1.52 -8.55
C LYS A 29 6.70 -2.55 -7.48
N ASP A 30 7.90 -3.11 -7.47
CA ASP A 30 8.32 -4.14 -6.51
C ASP A 30 8.33 -3.56 -5.09
N ARG A 31 8.88 -2.36 -4.91
CA ARG A 31 8.85 -1.64 -3.63
C ARG A 31 7.40 -1.44 -3.14
N LEU A 32 6.50 -0.99 -4.01
CA LEU A 32 5.10 -0.78 -3.65
C LEU A 32 4.39 -2.08 -3.27
N LYS A 33 4.67 -3.19 -3.96
CA LYS A 33 4.10 -4.52 -3.67
C LYS A 33 4.57 -5.11 -2.33
N GLN A 34 5.72 -4.68 -1.83
CA GLN A 34 6.24 -5.10 -0.51
C GLN A 34 5.57 -4.35 0.65
N MET A 35 4.90 -3.22 0.38
CA MET A 35 4.19 -2.47 1.42
C MET A 35 2.94 -3.22 1.88
N THR A 36 2.76 -3.32 3.19
CA THR A 36 1.58 -3.93 3.82
C THR A 36 0.89 -2.94 4.75
N PRO A 37 -0.40 -3.14 5.07
CA PRO A 37 -1.08 -2.30 6.07
C PRO A 37 -0.35 -2.29 7.43
N ALA A 38 0.23 -3.42 7.85
CA ALA A 38 0.96 -3.54 9.10
C ALA A 38 2.29 -2.77 9.07
N SER A 39 2.97 -2.72 7.92
CA SER A 39 4.22 -1.96 7.76
C SER A 39 3.97 -0.47 7.48
N TYR A 40 2.73 -0.05 7.23
CA TYR A 40 2.37 1.32 6.84
C TYR A 40 1.64 2.07 7.95
N ILE A 41 2.23 2.08 9.15
CA ILE A 41 1.65 2.66 10.38
C ILE A 41 2.36 3.94 10.85
N GLY A 42 3.36 4.42 10.12
CA GLY A 42 4.10 5.65 10.45
C GLY A 42 4.80 5.57 11.82
N TYR A 43 4.70 6.63 12.62
CA TYR A 43 5.33 6.73 13.95
C TYR A 43 4.58 5.98 15.08
N ALA A 44 3.59 5.15 14.76
CA ALA A 44 2.77 4.49 15.78
C ALA A 44 3.59 3.71 16.82
N ILE A 45 4.62 2.97 16.38
CA ILE A 45 5.52 2.24 17.27
C ILE A 45 6.32 3.21 18.16
N GLU A 46 6.97 4.21 17.54
CA GLU A 46 7.79 5.18 18.26
C GLU A 46 7.01 5.97 19.32
N LEU A 47 5.77 6.34 19.03
CA LEU A 47 4.90 7.04 19.98
C LEU A 47 4.45 6.13 21.13
N THR A 48 4.30 4.83 20.88
CA THR A 48 3.96 3.84 21.91
C THR A 48 5.14 3.58 22.84
N ASP A 49 6.36 3.53 22.31
CA ASP A 49 7.57 3.28 23.10
C ASP A 49 7.99 4.49 23.96
N LYS A 50 7.46 5.68 23.67
CA LYS A 50 7.75 6.95 24.38
C LYS A 50 6.72 7.32 25.46
N LEU A 51 5.67 6.50 25.64
CA LEU A 51 4.66 6.62 26.70
C LEU A 51 5.20 6.09 28.04
#